data_AF-A0A951YD60-F1
#
_entry.id   AF-A0A951YD60-F1
#
_cell.length_a   1.000
_cell.length_b   1.000
_cell.length_c   1.000
_cell.angle_alpha   90.00
_cell.angle_beta   90.00
_cell.angle_gamma   90.00
#
_symmetry.space_group_name_H-M   'P 1'
#
loop_
_entity.id
_entity.type
_entity.pdbx_description
1 polymer ?
#
loop_
_entity_poly.entity_id
_entity_poly.type
_entity_poly.pdbx_seq_one_letter_code
_entity_poly.pdbx_strand_id
1 'polypeptide(L)'
;MKYLIIFLSFIFLSVAAPAQEKDIKTDTLMVSGNCSMCKKRIEKAAYVKGVKLAEWNKETKMLTVTYKPSKTSAEEILKSVAAAGHDSETATAPEEAYSKLPACCNYRTGSCDH
;
A
#
# COMPACT_ATOMS: atom_id res chain seq x y z
N MET A 1 45.96 -18.51 -44.68
CA MET A 1 46.24 -18.58 -43.23
C MET A 1 46.29 -17.20 -42.53
N LYS A 2 45.62 -16.15 -43.05
CA LYS A 2 45.66 -14.78 -42.50
C LYS A 2 44.42 -14.43 -41.65
N TYR A 3 43.40 -15.29 -41.67
CA TYR A 3 42.09 -15.05 -41.04
C TYR A 3 41.87 -15.89 -39.77
N LEU A 4 42.84 -16.71 -39.34
CA LEU A 4 42.69 -17.61 -38.19
C LEU A 4 42.88 -16.90 -36.83
N ILE A 5 43.35 -15.65 -36.81
CA ILE A 5 43.63 -14.88 -35.58
C ILE A 5 42.50 -13.87 -35.25
N ILE A 6 41.51 -13.70 -36.13
CA ILE A 6 40.45 -12.68 -35.96
C ILE A 6 39.27 -13.19 -35.09
N PHE A 7 39.32 -14.44 -34.62
CA PHE A 7 38.24 -15.03 -33.81
C PHE A 7 38.44 -14.93 -32.29
N LEU A 8 39.44 -14.16 -31.83
CA LEU A 8 39.83 -14.08 -30.41
C LEU A 8 39.49 -12.74 -29.72
N SER A 9 38.50 -12.00 -30.23
CA SER A 9 37.97 -10.82 -29.53
C SER A 9 36.45 -10.78 -29.57
N PHE A 10 35.79 -11.84 -29.09
CA PHE A 10 34.42 -11.71 -28.65
C PHE A 10 34.45 -10.94 -27.32
N ILE A 11 34.39 -9.61 -27.47
CA ILE A 11 34.29 -8.62 -26.41
C ILE A 11 33.21 -9.11 -25.44
N PHE A 12 33.64 -9.50 -24.24
CA PHE A 12 32.78 -9.71 -23.09
C PHE A 12 32.31 -8.30 -22.68
N LEU A 13 31.28 -7.79 -23.36
CA LEU A 13 30.64 -6.54 -22.99
C LEU A 13 29.83 -6.85 -21.74
N SER A 14 30.46 -6.73 -20.58
CA SER A 14 29.78 -6.73 -19.29
C SER A 14 28.86 -5.52 -19.25
N VAL A 15 27.61 -5.71 -19.66
CA VAL A 15 26.52 -4.77 -19.38
C VAL A 15 26.39 -4.74 -17.86
N ALA A 16 26.95 -3.70 -17.23
CA ALA A 16 26.60 -3.36 -15.87
C ALA A 16 25.13 -2.94 -15.88
N ALA A 17 24.23 -3.85 -15.50
CA ALA A 17 22.84 -3.51 -15.28
C ALA A 17 22.78 -2.46 -14.16
N PRO A 18 22.09 -1.32 -14.34
CA PRO A 18 21.84 -0.42 -13.22
C PRO A 18 21.13 -1.20 -12.11
N ALA A 19 21.77 -1.28 -10.95
CA ALA A 19 21.14 -1.76 -9.73
C ALA A 19 19.97 -0.80 -9.45
N GLN A 20 18.74 -1.25 -9.73
CA GLN A 20 17.54 -0.47 -9.43
C GLN A 20 17.46 -0.33 -7.92
N GLU A 21 17.89 0.82 -7.40
CA GLU A 21 17.59 1.26 -6.05
C GLU A 21 16.05 1.26 -5.96
N LYS A 22 15.53 0.32 -5.18
CA LYS A 22 14.09 0.18 -5.02
C LYS A 22 13.69 1.30 -4.09
N ASP A 23 13.32 2.45 -4.65
CA ASP A 23 12.73 3.53 -3.87
C ASP A 23 11.56 2.97 -3.07
N ILE A 24 11.70 3.06 -1.75
CA ILE A 24 10.69 2.68 -0.76
C ILE A 24 10.37 3.94 0.02
N LYS A 25 9.08 4.26 0.08
CA LYS A 25 8.56 5.38 0.86
C LYS A 25 7.73 4.85 2.00
N THR A 26 7.81 5.51 3.15
CA THR A 26 6.92 5.27 4.29
C THR A 26 6.12 6.53 4.57
N ASP A 27 4.80 6.38 4.62
CA ASP A 27 3.87 7.46 4.98
C ASP A 27 2.98 6.99 6.15
N THR A 28 2.52 7.94 6.96
CA THR A 28 1.56 7.70 8.02
C THR A 28 0.31 8.53 7.72
N LEU A 29 -0.83 7.85 7.58
CA LEU A 29 -2.07 8.40 7.03
C LEU A 29 -3.21 8.19 8.02
N MET A 30 -4.03 9.20 8.27
CA MET A 30 -5.19 9.04 9.14
C MET A 30 -6.27 8.21 8.45
N VAL A 31 -6.77 7.16 9.12
CA VAL A 31 -7.86 6.31 8.62
C VAL A 31 -8.86 6.04 9.75
N SER A 32 -10.14 6.30 9.49
CA SER A 32 -11.22 6.16 10.44
C SER A 32 -11.56 4.69 10.71
N GLY A 33 -11.60 4.35 11.99
CA GLY A 33 -11.91 3.03 12.50
C GLY A 33 -11.98 3.07 14.03
N ASN A 34 -12.45 1.97 14.62
CA ASN A 34 -12.88 1.95 16.02
C ASN A 34 -12.64 0.60 16.74
N CYS A 35 -12.40 -0.50 16.02
CA CYS A 35 -12.27 -1.83 16.62
C CYS A 35 -11.18 -2.68 15.95
N SER A 36 -10.88 -3.83 16.56
CA SER A 36 -9.87 -4.77 16.04
C SER A 36 -10.25 -5.40 14.69
N MET A 37 -11.55 -5.44 14.36
CA MET A 37 -12.00 -5.86 13.03
C MET A 37 -11.74 -4.80 11.96
N CYS A 38 -11.84 -3.51 12.32
CA CYS A 38 -11.42 -2.41 11.45
C CYS A 38 -9.93 -2.53 11.15
N LYS A 39 -9.08 -2.79 12.16
CA LYS A 39 -7.63 -2.99 11.96
C LYS A 39 -7.36 -4.00 10.84
N LYS A 40 -7.89 -5.21 10.96
CA LYS A 40 -7.70 -6.28 9.97
C LYS A 40 -8.20 -5.88 8.58
N ARG A 41 -9.34 -5.18 8.49
CA ARG A 41 -9.93 -4.75 7.22
C ARG A 41 -9.11 -3.66 6.55
N ILE A 42 -8.74 -2.63 7.31
CA ILE A 42 -7.93 -1.49 6.84
C ILE A 42 -6.57 -1.98 6.36
N GLU A 43 -5.86 -2.79 7.15
CA GLU A 43 -4.54 -3.32 6.78
C GLU A 43 -4.62 -4.18 5.52
N LYS A 44 -5.63 -5.05 5.41
CA LYS A 44 -5.85 -5.88 4.22
C LYS A 44 -6.15 -5.03 2.98
N ALA A 45 -6.98 -4.01 3.11
CA ALA A 45 -7.34 -3.11 2.00
C ALA A 45 -6.16 -2.24 1.58
N ALA A 46 -5.33 -1.82 2.52
CA ALA A 46 -4.13 -1.04 2.26
C ALA A 46 -3.01 -1.86 1.60
N TYR A 47 -2.99 -3.20 1.75
CA TYR A 47 -1.96 -4.08 1.20
C TYR A 47 -2.12 -4.35 -0.31
N VAL A 48 -2.14 -3.28 -1.10
CA VAL A 48 -2.23 -3.32 -2.58
C VAL A 48 -0.87 -3.61 -3.22
N LYS A 49 -0.86 -3.87 -4.53
CA LYS A 49 0.37 -4.15 -5.28
C LYS A 49 1.37 -2.99 -5.13
N GLY A 50 2.54 -3.30 -4.59
CA GLY A 50 3.61 -2.31 -4.36
C GLY A 50 3.79 -1.94 -2.88
N VAL A 51 2.81 -2.26 -2.03
CA VAL A 51 2.91 -2.13 -0.57
C VAL A 51 3.75 -3.28 -0.01
N LYS A 52 4.53 -2.95 1.02
CA LYS A 52 5.43 -3.85 1.75
C LYS A 52 5.00 -4.03 3.19
N LEU A 53 4.49 -2.97 3.79
CA LEU A 53 3.94 -2.94 5.14
C LEU A 53 2.67 -2.10 5.13
N ALA A 54 1.66 -2.54 5.87
CA ALA A 54 0.48 -1.77 6.22
C ALA A 54 0.12 -2.13 7.66
N GLU A 55 0.22 -1.16 8.57
CA GLU A 55 -0.14 -1.35 9.98
C GLU A 55 -1.04 -0.21 10.43
N TRP A 56 -2.21 -0.55 10.96
CA TRP A 56 -3.15 0.43 11.49
C TRP A 56 -3.23 0.37 13.01
N ASN A 57 -3.06 1.52 13.64
CA ASN A 57 -3.15 1.64 15.09
C ASN A 57 -4.55 2.12 15.49
N LYS A 58 -5.23 1.34 16.34
CA LYS A 58 -6.60 1.62 16.81
C LYS A 58 -6.69 2.88 17.68
N GLU A 59 -5.68 3.13 18.50
CA GLU A 59 -5.68 4.23 19.47
C GLU A 59 -5.46 5.57 18.77
N THR A 60 -4.50 5.62 17.84
CA THR A 60 -4.15 6.85 17.11
C THR A 60 -4.95 7.02 15.83
N LYS A 61 -5.61 5.96 15.33
CA LYS A 61 -6.29 5.90 14.03
C LYS A 61 -5.35 6.16 12.84
N MET A 62 -4.07 5.89 13.01
CA MET A 62 -3.06 6.08 11.98
C MET A 62 -2.72 4.76 11.28
N LEU A 63 -2.73 4.80 9.95
CA LEU A 63 -2.24 3.75 9.05
C LEU A 63 -0.81 4.10 8.61
N THR A 64 0.18 3.33 9.05
CA THR A 64 1.54 3.41 8.54
C THR A 64 1.70 2.45 7.37
N VAL A 65 2.12 2.98 6.22
CA VAL A 65 2.34 2.19 5.00
C VAL A 65 3.74 2.41 4.46
N THR A 66 4.40 1.31 4.13
CA THR A 66 5.68 1.31 3.42
C THR A 66 5.47 0.72 2.05
N TYR A 67 5.77 1.46 0.98
CA TYR A 67 5.42 1.09 -0.39
C TYR A 67 6.44 1.58 -1.41
N LYS A 68 6.34 1.03 -2.63
CA LYS A 68 7.14 1.47 -3.79
C LYS A 68 6.40 2.56 -4.55
N PRO A 69 6.91 3.81 -4.60
CA PRO A 69 6.27 4.90 -5.33
C PRO A 69 6.11 4.62 -6.83
N SER A 70 6.99 3.79 -7.41
CA SER A 70 6.90 3.34 -8.81
C SER A 70 5.76 2.36 -9.09
N LYS A 71 5.01 1.92 -8.06
CA LYS A 71 3.92 0.93 -8.18
C LYS A 71 2.59 1.41 -7.62
N THR A 72 2.61 2.28 -6.61
CA THR A 72 1.41 2.82 -5.96
C THR A 72 1.73 4.16 -5.30
N SER A 73 0.70 4.89 -4.90
CA SER A 73 0.79 6.14 -4.13
C SER A 73 -0.02 6.04 -2.83
N ALA A 74 0.19 6.96 -1.90
CA ALA A 74 -0.67 7.10 -0.72
C ALA A 74 -2.15 7.30 -1.10
N GLU A 75 -2.44 8.05 -2.17
CA GLU A 75 -3.81 8.28 -2.66
C GLU A 75 -4.47 6.98 -3.13
N GLU A 76 -3.78 6.16 -3.92
CA GLU A 76 -4.31 4.88 -4.39
C GLU A 76 -4.53 3.88 -3.24
N ILE A 77 -3.65 3.90 -2.23
CA ILE A 77 -3.83 3.12 -1.01
C ILE A 77 -5.09 3.57 -0.27
N LEU A 78 -5.28 4.88 -0.08
CA LEU A 78 -6.46 5.42 0.60
C LEU A 78 -7.76 5.19 -0.17
N LYS A 79 -7.74 5.23 -1.51
CA LYS A 79 -8.89 4.83 -2.34
C LYS A 79 -9.27 3.36 -2.11
N SER A 80 -8.29 2.46 -2.04
CA SER A 80 -8.54 1.05 -1.72
C SER A 80 -9.15 0.86 -0.33
N VAL A 81 -8.65 1.61 0.66
CA VAL A 81 -9.19 1.61 2.04
C VAL A 81 -10.61 2.17 2.08
N ALA A 82 -10.90 3.25 1.35
CA ALA A 82 -12.24 3.82 1.20
C ALA A 82 -13.21 2.84 0.54
N ALA A 83 -12.77 2.11 -0.49
CA ALA A 83 -13.58 1.05 -1.11
C ALA A 83 -13.90 -0.10 -0.14
N ALA A 84 -13.08 -0.31 0.89
CA ALA A 84 -13.35 -1.27 1.97
C ALA A 84 -14.28 -0.73 3.08
N GLY A 85 -14.73 0.53 2.98
CA GLY A 85 -15.66 1.15 3.90
C GLY A 85 -15.04 2.12 4.90
N HIS A 86 -13.74 2.44 4.80
CA HIS A 86 -13.04 3.27 5.78
C HIS A 86 -12.60 4.62 5.23
N ASP A 87 -12.99 5.69 5.91
CA ASP A 87 -12.67 7.07 5.53
C ASP A 87 -11.22 7.44 5.88
N SER A 88 -10.68 8.39 5.15
CA SER A 88 -9.44 9.11 5.47
C SER A 88 -9.64 10.61 5.25
N GLU A 89 -8.60 11.40 5.50
CA GLU A 89 -8.62 12.86 5.24
C GLU A 89 -8.87 13.20 3.76
N THR A 90 -8.48 12.32 2.84
CA THR A 90 -8.50 12.59 1.39
C THR A 90 -9.37 11.62 0.59
N ALA A 91 -9.89 10.56 1.21
CA ALA A 91 -10.77 9.60 0.56
C ALA A 91 -11.91 9.17 1.47
N THR A 92 -13.14 9.47 1.05
CA THR A 92 -14.36 9.06 1.76
C THR A 92 -14.89 7.75 1.20
N ALA A 93 -15.22 6.81 2.06
CA ALA A 93 -15.82 5.54 1.71
C ALA A 93 -17.22 5.75 1.09
N PRO A 94 -17.52 5.07 -0.03
CA PRO A 94 -18.88 5.04 -0.57
C PRO A 94 -19.88 4.52 0.45
N GLU A 95 -21.09 5.08 0.47
CA GLU A 95 -22.12 4.72 1.45
C GLU A 95 -22.48 3.24 1.39
N GLU A 96 -22.47 2.65 0.20
CA GLU A 96 -22.68 1.21 0.01
C GLU A 96 -21.59 0.36 0.68
N ALA A 97 -20.33 0.81 0.65
CA ALA A 97 -19.23 0.08 1.29
C ALA A 97 -19.28 0.25 2.82
N TYR A 98 -19.59 1.47 3.29
CA TYR A 98 -19.72 1.78 4.71
C TYR A 98 -20.89 1.03 5.36
N SER A 99 -22.07 1.02 4.74
CA SER A 99 -23.27 0.33 5.26
C SER A 99 -23.14 -1.19 5.35
N LYS A 100 -22.19 -1.80 4.61
CA LYS A 100 -21.85 -3.23 4.70
C LYS A 100 -20.86 -3.54 5.83
N LEU A 101 -20.40 -2.53 6.57
CA LEU A 101 -19.55 -2.75 7.73
C LEU A 101 -20.33 -3.43 8.88
N PRO A 102 -19.68 -4.31 9.66
CA PRO A 102 -20.25 -4.82 10.89
C PRO A 102 -20.62 -3.69 11.86
N ALA A 103 -21.59 -3.93 12.75
CA ALA A 103 -22.08 -2.91 13.69
C ALA A 103 -20.97 -2.19 14.46
N CYS A 104 -20.00 -2.95 15.01
CA CYS A 104 -18.88 -2.39 15.76
C CYS A 104 -17.87 -1.60 14.90
N CYS A 105 -18.03 -1.57 13.58
CA CYS A 105 -17.19 -0.86 12.63
C CYS A 105 -17.83 0.46 12.16
N ASN A 106 -19.06 0.77 12.60
CA ASN A 106 -19.79 1.98 12.21
C ASN A 106 -19.30 3.21 12.98
N TYR A 107 -18.08 3.67 12.64
CA TYR A 107 -17.40 4.75 13.33
C TYR A 107 -17.98 6.16 13.05
N ARG A 108 -18.79 6.34 12.00
CA ARG A 108 -19.46 7.64 11.71
C ARG A 108 -20.66 7.88 12.64
N THR A 109 -21.37 6.82 13.02
CA THR A 109 -22.60 6.90 13.82
C THR A 109 -22.37 6.56 15.29
N GLY A 110 -21.15 6.17 15.67
CA GLY A 110 -20.76 5.97 17.06
C GLY A 110 -21.29 4.69 17.71
N SER A 111 -21.81 3.72 16.95
CA SER A 111 -22.26 2.43 17.49
C SER A 111 -21.05 1.52 17.75
N CYS A 112 -20.30 1.83 18.81
CA CYS A 112 -19.23 1.00 19.33
C CYS A 112 -19.61 0.61 20.75
N ASP A 113 -20.44 -0.41 20.90
CA ASP A 113 -20.60 -1.02 22.22
C ASP A 113 -19.28 -1.71 22.57
N HIS A 114 -18.65 -1.19 23.62
CA HIS A 114 -17.43 -1.72 24.22
C HIS A 114 -17.67 -3.08 24.87
#